data_AF-A0A7L5E788-F1
#
_entry.id   AF-A0A7L5E788-F1
#
_cell.length_a   1.000
_cell.length_b   1.000
_cell.length_c   1.000
_cell.angle_alpha   90.00
_cell.angle_beta   90.00
_cell.angle_gamma   90.00
#
_symmetry.space_group_name_H-M   'P 1'
#
loop_
_entity.id
_entity.type
_entity.pdbx_description
1 polymer ?
#
loop_
_entity_poly.entity_id
_entity_poly.type
_entity_poly.pdbx_seq_one_letter_code
_entity_poly.pdbx_strand_id
1 'polypeptide(L)'
;MASERNIPEEALADFKVALVAGLLSRSDEENAAWALRQAYIAFGTTLITAAKLKIDTTSMEGSDAAKFDALLGLKLKSFKSVVALSLGYRDAESDVFSTFKKVRLPLADFATFIE
;
A
#
# COMPACT_ATOMS: atom_id res chain seq x y z
N MET A 1 -5.93 -11.67 17.17
CA MET A 1 -7.13 -12.27 16.53
C MET A 1 -7.99 -13.02 17.52
N ALA A 2 -7.44 -13.99 18.27
CA ALA A 2 -8.18 -14.73 19.29
C ALA A 2 -8.73 -13.80 20.39
N SER A 3 -7.87 -12.95 20.96
CA SER A 3 -8.26 -11.92 21.94
C SER A 3 -9.39 -11.01 21.44
N GLU A 4 -9.21 -10.36 20.28
CA GLU A 4 -10.23 -9.49 19.66
C GLU A 4 -11.57 -10.18 19.40
N ARG A 5 -11.58 -11.50 19.19
CA ARG A 5 -12.78 -12.29 18.89
C ARG A 5 -13.34 -13.01 20.12
N ASN A 6 -12.73 -12.85 21.30
CA ASN A 6 -13.08 -13.57 22.53
C ASN A 6 -13.16 -15.10 22.33
N ILE A 7 -12.23 -15.68 21.58
CA ILE A 7 -12.12 -17.13 21.37
C ILE A 7 -10.80 -17.67 21.92
N PRO A 8 -10.72 -18.95 22.32
CA PRO A 8 -9.46 -19.60 22.70
C PRO A 8 -8.44 -19.58 21.54
N GLU A 9 -7.15 -19.47 21.84
CA GLU A 9 -6.09 -19.44 20.81
C GLU A 9 -6.03 -20.74 20.01
N GLU A 10 -6.36 -21.86 20.65
CA GLU A 10 -6.39 -23.19 20.07
C GLU A 10 -7.38 -23.28 18.91
N ALA A 11 -8.46 -22.49 18.93
CA ALA A 11 -9.43 -22.42 17.84
C ALA A 11 -8.83 -21.85 16.53
N LEU A 12 -7.64 -21.24 16.59
CA LEU A 12 -6.90 -20.72 15.44
C LEU A 12 -5.67 -21.56 15.08
N ALA A 13 -5.44 -22.70 15.73
CA ALA A 13 -4.23 -23.51 15.54
C ALA A 13 -4.08 -23.95 14.08
N ASP A 14 -5.11 -24.56 13.49
CA ASP A 14 -5.07 -25.02 12.10
C ASP A 14 -4.91 -23.88 11.11
N PHE A 15 -5.55 -22.73 11.38
CA PHE A 15 -5.41 -21.53 10.57
C PHE A 15 -3.97 -21.00 10.58
N LYS A 16 -3.32 -20.98 11.75
CA LYS A 16 -1.90 -20.60 11.89
C LYS A 16 -1.01 -21.57 11.11
N VAL A 17 -1.24 -22.88 11.21
CA VAL A 17 -0.47 -23.89 10.48
C VAL A 17 -0.58 -23.67 8.97
N ALA A 18 -1.79 -23.48 8.45
CA ALA A 18 -2.02 -23.24 7.03
C ALA A 18 -1.33 -21.95 6.54
N LEU A 19 -1.40 -20.85 7.31
CA LEU A 19 -0.73 -19.60 6.99
C LEU A 19 0.79 -19.74 6.94
N VAL A 20 1.37 -20.36 7.97
CA VAL A 20 2.83 -20.55 8.06
C VAL A 20 3.32 -21.46 6.94
N ALA A 21 2.63 -22.57 6.67
CA ALA A 21 2.98 -23.47 5.58
C ALA A 21 2.93 -22.76 4.22
N GLY A 22 1.90 -21.96 3.96
CA GLY A 22 1.77 -21.18 2.73
C GLY A 22 2.88 -20.15 2.56
N LEU A 23 3.27 -19.45 3.63
CA LEU A 23 4.35 -18.46 3.60
C LEU A 23 5.72 -19.10 3.37
N LEU A 24 6.03 -20.17 4.11
CA LEU A 24 7.32 -20.86 4.05
C LEU A 24 7.51 -21.68 2.78
N SER A 25 6.43 -22.00 2.06
CA SER A 25 6.51 -22.69 0.77
C SER A 25 6.99 -21.81 -0.40
N ARG A 26 7.01 -20.48 -0.22
CA ARG A 26 7.36 -19.49 -1.24
C ARG A 26 8.79 -18.99 -1.06
N SER A 27 9.39 -18.48 -2.12
CA SER A 27 10.69 -17.79 -2.02
C SER A 27 10.55 -16.45 -1.29
N ASP A 28 11.66 -15.92 -0.79
CA ASP A 28 11.69 -14.59 -0.17
C ASP A 28 11.31 -13.49 -1.16
N GLU A 29 11.68 -13.62 -2.44
CA GLU A 29 11.28 -12.70 -3.50
C GLU A 29 9.76 -12.73 -3.74
N GLU A 30 9.15 -13.91 -3.77
CA GLU A 30 7.70 -14.06 -3.91
C GLU A 30 6.96 -13.44 -2.73
N ASN A 31 7.44 -13.68 -1.51
CA ASN A 31 6.87 -13.12 -0.30
C ASN A 31 7.04 -11.58 -0.27
N ALA A 32 8.19 -11.06 -0.70
CA ALA A 32 8.41 -9.63 -0.82
C ALA A 32 7.48 -8.99 -1.86
N ALA A 33 7.31 -9.62 -3.02
CA ALA A 33 6.39 -9.16 -4.06
C ALA A 33 4.92 -9.22 -3.59
N TRP A 34 4.55 -10.23 -2.81
CA TRP A 34 3.22 -10.32 -2.21
C TRP A 34 2.99 -9.21 -1.18
N ALA A 35 3.95 -8.98 -0.28
CA ALA A 35 3.87 -7.92 0.74
C ALA A 35 3.81 -6.52 0.12
N LEU A 36 4.58 -6.29 -0.95
CA LEU A 36 4.52 -5.07 -1.76
C LEU A 36 3.08 -4.77 -2.23
N ARG A 37 2.39 -5.77 -2.82
CA ARG A 37 1.00 -5.59 -3.28
C ARG A 37 0.06 -5.21 -2.13
N GLN A 38 0.27 -5.77 -0.93
CA GLN A 38 -0.54 -5.40 0.24
C GLN A 38 -0.31 -3.94 0.64
N ALA A 39 0.93 -3.45 0.55
CA ALA A 39 1.23 -2.04 0.79
C ALA A 39 0.51 -1.12 -0.21
N TYR A 40 0.42 -1.50 -1.49
CA TYR A 40 -0.32 -0.73 -2.50
C TYR A 40 -1.83 -0.70 -2.29
N ILE A 41 -2.42 -1.76 -1.72
CA ILE A 41 -3.85 -1.77 -1.33
C ILE A 41 -4.09 -0.73 -0.21
N ALA A 42 -3.24 -0.75 0.82
CA ALA A 42 -3.30 0.24 1.90
C ALA A 42 -3.04 1.66 1.39
N PHE A 43 -2.12 1.81 0.44
CA PHE A 43 -1.82 3.08 -0.23
C PHE A 43 -3.04 3.65 -0.97
N GLY A 44 -3.73 2.85 -1.79
CA GLY A 44 -4.96 3.28 -2.45
C GLY A 44 -6.04 3.72 -1.47
N THR A 45 -6.22 2.97 -0.38
CA THR A 45 -7.15 3.35 0.71
C THR A 45 -6.75 4.69 1.36
N THR A 46 -5.45 4.92 1.52
CA THR A 46 -4.92 6.16 2.10
C THR A 46 -5.21 7.35 1.19
N LEU A 47 -5.01 7.24 -0.12
CA LEU A 47 -5.33 8.30 -1.09
C LEU A 47 -6.81 8.69 -1.05
N ILE A 48 -7.70 7.69 -1.03
CA ILE A 48 -9.15 7.92 -0.95
C ILE A 48 -9.52 8.62 0.37
N THR A 49 -8.91 8.19 1.47
CA THR A 49 -9.17 8.76 2.79
C THR A 49 -8.65 10.19 2.89
N ALA A 50 -7.44 10.46 2.40
CA ALA A 50 -6.87 11.81 2.35
C ALA A 50 -7.77 12.76 1.55
N ALA A 51 -8.23 12.34 0.36
CA ALA A 51 -9.16 13.11 -0.44
C ALA A 51 -10.49 13.39 0.30
N LYS A 52 -11.06 12.40 1.00
CA LYS A 52 -12.26 12.59 1.84
C LYS A 52 -12.04 13.61 2.96
N LEU A 53 -10.85 13.63 3.54
CA LEU A 53 -10.45 14.57 4.58
C LEU A 53 -9.97 15.93 4.03
N LYS A 54 -10.02 16.13 2.71
CA LYS A 54 -9.50 17.33 2.02
C LYS A 54 -8.01 17.59 2.28
N ILE A 55 -7.24 16.51 2.42
CA ILE A 55 -5.78 16.53 2.50
C ILE A 55 -5.24 16.21 1.11
N ASP A 56 -4.38 17.09 0.60
CA ASP A 56 -3.70 16.91 -0.68
C ASP A 56 -2.55 15.91 -0.56
N THR A 57 -2.32 15.16 -1.64
CA THR A 57 -1.32 14.11 -1.66
C THR A 57 -0.52 14.09 -2.96
N THR A 58 0.79 13.84 -2.87
CA THR A 58 1.62 13.51 -4.04
C THR A 58 2.30 12.16 -3.82
N SER A 59 1.97 11.21 -4.70
CA SER A 59 2.57 9.88 -4.75
C SER A 59 3.93 9.91 -5.45
N MET A 60 4.91 9.18 -4.92
CA MET A 60 6.28 9.17 -5.45
C MET A 60 6.86 7.76 -5.42
N GLU A 61 7.05 7.17 -6.61
CA GLU A 61 7.81 5.93 -6.82
C GLU A 61 9.24 6.19 -7.31
N GLY A 62 9.51 7.37 -7.88
CA GLY A 62 10.82 7.77 -8.40
C GLY A 62 11.87 8.08 -7.33
N SER A 63 11.72 7.55 -6.12
CA SER A 63 12.65 7.75 -5.01
C SER A 63 13.75 6.69 -4.98
N ASP A 64 14.91 7.05 -4.44
CA ASP A 64 16.00 6.10 -4.18
C ASP A 64 15.68 5.31 -2.90
N ALA A 65 14.96 4.19 -3.06
CA ALA A 65 14.50 3.37 -1.95
C ALA A 65 15.65 2.93 -1.03
N ALA A 66 16.85 2.65 -1.57
CA ALA A 66 18.00 2.23 -0.78
C ALA A 66 18.51 3.36 0.14
N LYS A 67 18.50 4.61 -0.34
CA LYS A 67 18.83 5.77 0.49
C LYS A 67 17.79 6.01 1.58
N PHE A 68 16.51 5.86 1.28
CA PHE A 68 15.45 5.96 2.30
C PHE A 68 15.59 4.88 3.37
N ASP A 69 15.83 3.64 2.96
CA ASP A 69 16.04 2.52 3.89
C ASP A 69 17.23 2.76 4.82
N ALA A 70 18.34 3.28 4.28
CA ALA A 70 19.52 3.62 5.05
C ALA A 70 19.23 4.78 6.02
N LEU A 71 18.63 5.86 5.53
CA LEU A 71 18.31 7.06 6.30
C LEU A 71 17.38 6.75 7.48
N LEU A 72 16.38 5.90 7.26
CA LEU A 72 15.35 5.55 8.24
C LEU A 72 15.69 4.29 9.06
N GLY A 73 16.82 3.64 8.78
CA GLY A 73 17.26 2.41 9.44
C GLY A 73 16.30 1.23 9.25
N LEU A 74 15.64 1.13 8.08
CA LEU A 74 14.56 0.18 7.85
C LEU A 74 15.04 -1.27 7.78
N LYS A 75 16.27 -1.50 7.27
CA LYS A 75 16.87 -2.84 7.23
C LYS A 75 16.96 -3.49 8.61
N LEU A 76 17.28 -2.71 9.65
CA LEU A 76 17.34 -3.19 11.05
C LEU A 76 15.96 -3.57 11.60
N LYS A 77 14.90 -3.05 10.99
CA LYS A 77 13.50 -3.32 11.36
C LYS A 77 12.83 -4.35 10.45
N SER A 78 13.59 -4.99 9.56
CA SER A 78 13.05 -5.90 8.53
C SER A 78 12.00 -5.24 7.62
N PHE A 79 12.15 -3.94 7.35
CA PHE A 79 11.29 -3.18 6.44
C PHE A 79 12.06 -2.71 5.20
N LYS A 80 11.31 -2.37 4.16
CA LYS A 80 11.81 -1.85 2.90
C LYS A 80 10.88 -0.74 2.37
N SER A 81 11.46 0.33 1.88
CA SER A 81 10.73 1.43 1.23
C SER A 81 10.25 0.99 -0.15
N VAL A 82 8.99 1.31 -0.47
CA VAL A 82 8.35 0.88 -1.73
C VAL A 82 7.65 2.02 -2.47
N VAL A 83 6.99 2.92 -1.74
CA VAL A 83 6.35 4.13 -2.27
C VAL A 83 6.40 5.21 -1.19
N ALA A 84 6.53 6.46 -1.60
CA ALA A 84 6.40 7.60 -0.70
C ALA A 84 5.11 8.39 -1.02
N LEU A 85 4.53 8.98 0.02
CA LEU A 85 3.36 9.84 -0.06
C LEU A 85 3.63 11.12 0.71
N SER A 86 3.62 12.27 0.04
CA SER A 86 3.49 13.54 0.75
C SER A 86 2.02 13.78 1.10
N LEU A 87 1.79 14.38 2.27
CA LEU A 87 0.48 14.76 2.78
C LEU A 87 0.55 16.23 3.19
N GLY A 88 -0.45 17.02 2.82
CA GLY A 88 -0.48 18.43 3.20
C GLY A 88 -1.62 19.20 2.55
N TYR A 89 -1.41 20.49 2.39
CA TYR A 89 -2.32 21.39 1.67
C TYR A 89 -1.53 22.05 0.55
N ARG A 90 -2.06 22.02 -0.67
CA ARG A 90 -1.38 22.59 -1.82
C ARG A 90 -1.23 24.11 -1.69
N ASP A 91 -0.16 24.63 -2.26
CA ASP A 91 -0.06 26.04 -2.59
C ASP A 91 -0.86 26.29 -3.88
N ALA A 92 -1.99 26.97 -3.77
CA ALA A 92 -2.90 27.19 -4.89
C ALA A 92 -2.29 28.03 -6.02
N GLU A 93 -1.36 28.93 -5.72
CA GLU A 93 -0.73 29.81 -6.71
C GLU A 93 0.38 29.08 -7.47
N SER A 94 1.11 28.19 -6.78
CA SER A 94 2.26 27.47 -7.34
C SER A 94 1.89 26.11 -7.95
N ASP A 95 0.82 25.45 -7.50
CA ASP A 95 0.36 24.16 -8.02
C ASP A 95 -0.49 24.33 -9.29
N VAL A 96 0.16 24.53 -10.43
CA VAL A 96 -0.51 24.65 -11.73
C VAL A 96 -1.31 23.39 -12.11
N PHE A 97 -0.91 22.22 -11.61
CA PHE A 97 -1.58 20.95 -11.92
C PHE A 97 -2.94 20.82 -11.23
N SER A 98 -3.19 21.60 -10.17
CA SER A 98 -4.48 21.63 -9.47
C SER A 98 -5.67 21.97 -10.38
N THR A 99 -5.43 22.80 -11.40
CA THR A 99 -6.46 23.28 -12.33
C THR A 99 -6.68 22.37 -13.53
N PHE A 100 -5.76 21.41 -13.76
CA PHE A 100 -5.82 20.56 -14.94
C PHE A 100 -6.93 19.53 -14.82
N LYS A 101 -7.62 19.28 -15.94
CA LYS A 101 -8.62 18.23 -16.00
C LYS A 101 -7.96 16.87 -15.79
N LYS A 102 -8.56 16.05 -14.93
CA LYS A 102 -8.09 14.69 -14.66
C LYS A 102 -8.30 13.80 -15.89
N VAL A 103 -7.22 13.24 -16.43
CA VAL A 103 -7.25 12.34 -17.60
C VAL A 103 -7.30 10.88 -17.13
N ARG A 104 -8.20 10.07 -17.69
CA ARG A 104 -8.37 8.64 -17.41
C ARG A 104 -8.69 7.90 -18.72
N LEU A 105 -8.42 6.60 -18.75
CA LEU A 105 -8.88 5.74 -19.83
C LEU A 105 -10.42 5.78 -19.91
N PRO A 106 -11.00 5.82 -21.12
CA PRO A 106 -12.44 5.61 -21.31
C PRO A 106 -12.91 4.29 -20.69
N LEU A 107 -14.16 4.25 -20.22
CA LEU A 107 -14.70 3.06 -19.53
C LEU A 107 -14.65 1.80 -20.40
N ALA A 108 -14.92 1.93 -21.70
CA ALA A 108 -14.89 0.82 -22.66
C ALA A 108 -13.48 0.21 -22.82
N ASP A 109 -12.42 0.98 -22.58
CA ASP A 109 -11.03 0.50 -22.64
C ASP A 109 -10.56 -0.07 -21.29
N PHE A 110 -11.14 0.41 -20.19
CA PHE A 110 -10.75 0.02 -18.84
C PHE A 110 -11.49 -1.23 -18.32
N ALA A 111 -12.75 -1.43 -18.72
CA ALA A 111 -13.61 -2.48 -18.18
C ALA A 111 -14.25 -3.31 -19.31
N THR A 112 -14.20 -4.64 -19.16
CA THR A 112 -14.92 -5.59 -20.00
C THR A 112 -16.16 -6.08 -19.25
N PHE A 113 -17.33 -5.88 -19.84
CA PHE A 113 -18.60 -6.37 -19.30
C PHE A 113 -18.91 -7.74 -19.90
N ILE A 114 -19.27 -8.70 -19.06
CA ILE A 114 -19.61 -10.07 -19.44
C ILE A 114 -21.07 -10.30 -19.07
N GLU A 115 -21.84 -10.88 -19.99
CA GLU A 115 -23.25 -11.27 -19.80
C GLU A 115 -23.38 -12.65 -19.15
#